data_AF-A0A7D4IA83-F1
#
_entry.id   AF-A0A7D4IA83-F1
#
_cell.length_a   1.000
_cell.length_b   1.000
_cell.length_c   1.000
_cell.angle_alpha   90.00
_cell.angle_beta   90.00
_cell.angle_gamma   90.00
#
_symmetry.space_group_name_H-M   'P 1'
#
loop_
_entity.id
_entity.type
_entity.pdbx_description
1 polymer ?
#
loop_
_entity_poly.entity_id
_entity_poly.type
_entity_poly.pdbx_seq_one_letter_code
_entity_poly.pdbx_strand_id
1 'polypeptide(L)'
;MHGYGKRNFVISVVIAIALYFTIAGADVPLPSGLQGTSLEGPLYALHIGNPILFNLGSGLFITLVFWFLVVELPERKTRAMVRDGIQIAYKQCRSDLATVLLDAAKPHNFSATRAAVVTDEGFVEYFQHVVDPAHSKSRWDNATAALAENDFYIRRIHAALEVLANEISYAMVRAIPRSRKCHDELRDFVANLFEIRATHIPGRPLGIVDVNLLASAIWGLMAGVRASAGQKPFDIERVAASF
;
A
#
# COMPACT_ATOMS: atom_id res chain seq x y z
N MET A 1 0.44 -11.55 10.34
CA MET A 1 1.49 -11.19 11.34
C MET A 1 2.24 -12.38 11.96
N HIS A 2 1.68 -13.60 12.02
CA HIS A 2 2.31 -14.75 12.69
C HIS A 2 3.63 -15.28 12.08
N GLY A 3 3.91 -15.05 10.79
CA GLY A 3 5.13 -15.55 10.13
C GLY A 3 6.41 -14.75 10.44
N TYR A 4 6.28 -13.43 10.69
CA TYR A 4 7.42 -12.54 10.92
C TYR A 4 8.02 -12.70 12.32
N GLY A 5 7.16 -12.97 13.32
CA GLY A 5 7.63 -13.32 14.66
C GLY A 5 8.52 -14.56 14.63
N LYS A 6 8.12 -15.60 13.89
CA LYS A 6 8.91 -16.83 13.77
C LYS A 6 10.23 -16.61 13.03
N ARG A 7 10.23 -15.92 11.88
CA ARG A 7 11.47 -15.65 11.11
C ARG A 7 12.45 -14.78 11.90
N ASN A 8 11.98 -13.67 12.46
CA ASN A 8 12.83 -12.78 13.26
C ASN A 8 13.33 -13.47 14.52
N PHE A 9 12.48 -14.26 15.18
CA PHE A 9 12.90 -15.06 16.34
C PHE A 9 13.99 -16.06 16.00
N VAL A 10 13.85 -16.80 14.90
CA VAL A 10 14.89 -17.74 14.44
C VAL A 10 16.19 -16.99 14.13
N ILE A 11 16.14 -15.87 13.41
CA ILE A 11 17.33 -15.06 13.13
C ILE A 11 17.97 -14.55 14.42
N SER A 12 17.18 -14.06 15.37
CA SER A 12 17.67 -13.60 16.68
C SER A 12 18.32 -14.72 17.48
N VAL A 13 17.75 -15.92 17.48
CA VAL A 13 18.32 -17.11 18.12
C VAL A 13 19.65 -17.48 17.46
N VAL A 14 19.71 -17.48 16.13
CA VAL A 14 20.93 -17.80 15.38
C VAL A 14 22.02 -16.75 15.63
N ILE A 15 21.69 -15.46 15.70
CA ILE A 15 22.62 -14.38 16.10
C ILE A 15 23.11 -14.61 17.54
N ALA A 16 22.22 -14.96 18.47
CA ALA A 16 22.60 -15.21 19.86
C ALA A 16 23.56 -16.40 19.98
N ILE A 17 23.34 -17.48 19.21
CA ILE A 17 24.25 -18.63 19.12
C ILE A 17 25.60 -18.22 18.50
N ALA A 18 25.59 -17.40 17.45
CA ALA A 18 26.80 -16.88 16.81
C ALA A 18 27.66 -16.11 17.80
N LEU A 19 27.03 -15.18 18.53
CA LEU A 19 27.68 -14.36 19.55
C LEU A 19 28.19 -15.24 20.70
N TYR A 20 27.39 -16.20 21.15
CA TYR A 20 27.78 -17.16 22.18
C TYR A 20 29.05 -17.93 21.79
N PHE A 21 29.12 -18.50 20.59
CA PHE A 21 30.32 -19.23 20.12
C PHE A 21 31.53 -18.30 19.95
N THR A 22 31.30 -17.06 19.51
CA THR A 22 32.39 -16.08 19.37
C THR A 22 32.97 -15.71 20.72
N ILE A 23 32.14 -15.54 21.74
CA ILE A 23 32.59 -15.22 23.10
C ILE A 23 33.21 -16.46 23.77
N ALA A 24 32.57 -17.62 23.67
CA ALA A 24 33.03 -18.83 24.34
C ALA A 24 34.35 -19.38 23.77
N GLY A 25 34.58 -19.18 22.47
CA GLY A 25 35.79 -19.61 21.78
C GLY A 25 36.95 -18.61 21.84
N ALA A 26 36.73 -17.37 22.31
CA ALA A 26 37.79 -16.38 22.36
C ALA A 26 38.87 -16.76 23.38
N ASP A 27 40.13 -16.45 23.09
CA ASP A 27 41.28 -16.56 24.01
C ASP A 27 41.71 -15.19 24.54
N VAL A 28 40.98 -14.13 24.20
CA VAL A 28 41.32 -12.74 24.51
C VAL A 28 40.56 -12.29 25.76
N PRO A 29 41.19 -11.61 26.73
CA PRO A 29 40.48 -11.08 27.89
C PRO A 29 39.30 -10.19 27.46
N LEU A 30 38.20 -10.25 28.23
CA LEU A 30 36.98 -9.49 27.94
C LEU A 30 37.30 -8.00 27.69
N PRO A 31 36.60 -7.33 26.76
CA PRO A 31 36.77 -5.90 26.52
C PRO A 31 36.66 -5.12 27.83
N SER A 32 37.51 -4.10 28.02
CA SER A 32 37.60 -3.32 29.27
C SER A 32 36.28 -2.69 29.72
N GLY A 33 35.34 -2.44 28.80
CA GLY A 33 34.00 -1.94 29.14
C GLY A 33 33.05 -2.96 29.76
N LEU A 34 33.37 -4.27 29.73
CA LEU A 34 32.59 -5.35 30.33
C LEU A 34 33.21 -5.90 31.62
N GLN A 35 34.46 -5.54 31.89
CA GLN A 35 35.16 -5.88 33.12
C GLN A 35 34.52 -5.12 34.30
N GLY A 36 34.28 -5.81 35.41
CA GLY A 36 33.58 -5.30 36.60
C GLY A 36 32.05 -5.29 36.52
N THR A 37 31.46 -5.79 35.42
CA THR A 37 29.99 -5.87 35.28
C THR A 37 29.44 -7.20 35.83
N SER A 38 28.15 -7.26 36.16
CA SER A 38 27.48 -8.50 36.56
C SER A 38 27.49 -9.58 35.46
N LEU A 39 27.82 -9.20 34.23
CA LEU A 39 27.96 -10.10 33.08
C LEU A 39 29.36 -10.71 32.95
N GLU A 40 30.37 -10.17 33.64
CA GLU A 40 31.76 -10.62 33.55
C GLU A 40 31.91 -12.09 33.98
N GLY A 41 31.39 -12.47 35.15
CA GLY A 41 31.48 -13.84 35.68
C GLY A 41 30.90 -14.91 34.75
N PRO A 42 29.65 -14.75 34.26
CA PRO A 42 29.06 -15.66 33.28
C PRO A 42 29.83 -15.74 31.95
N LEU A 43 30.35 -14.61 31.45
CA LEU A 43 31.10 -14.55 30.20
C LEU A 43 32.49 -15.20 30.32
N TYR A 44 33.17 -15.02 31.45
CA TYR A 44 34.45 -15.69 31.73
C TYR A 44 34.29 -17.20 31.93
N ALA A 45 33.19 -17.65 32.54
CA ALA A 45 32.90 -19.08 32.69
C ALA A 45 32.71 -19.79 31.33
N LEU A 46 32.42 -19.03 30.27
CA LEU A 46 32.24 -19.53 28.91
C LEU A 46 33.54 -19.59 28.10
N HIS A 47 34.61 -18.97 28.57
CA HIS A 47 35.90 -18.92 27.91
C HIS A 47 36.59 -20.30 27.96
N ILE A 48 36.31 -21.12 26.94
CA ILE A 48 36.89 -22.46 26.80
C ILE A 48 38.23 -22.39 26.05
N GLY A 49 38.51 -21.27 25.37
CA GLY A 49 39.73 -21.08 24.57
C GLY A 49 39.78 -22.01 23.36
N ASN A 50 38.61 -22.25 22.74
CA ASN A 50 38.50 -23.15 21.61
C ASN A 50 38.46 -22.35 20.28
N PRO A 51 39.58 -22.25 19.55
CA PRO A 51 39.65 -21.48 18.30
C PRO A 51 38.71 -22.02 17.22
N ILE A 52 38.31 -23.29 17.28
CA ILE A 52 37.33 -23.88 16.34
C ILE A 52 35.96 -23.24 16.56
N LEU A 53 35.53 -23.11 17.82
CA LEU A 53 34.25 -22.46 18.15
C LEU A 53 34.26 -20.98 17.80
N PHE A 54 35.39 -20.29 18.04
CA PHE A 54 35.57 -18.90 17.67
C PHE A 54 35.44 -18.68 16.15
N ASN A 55 36.16 -19.48 15.35
CA ASN A 55 36.12 -19.40 13.90
C ASN A 55 34.72 -19.73 13.35
N LEU A 56 34.02 -20.68 13.96
CA LEU A 56 32.66 -21.04 13.58
C LEU A 56 31.66 -19.91 13.90
N GLY A 57 31.74 -19.35 15.11
CA GLY A 57 30.89 -18.24 15.55
C GLY A 57 31.10 -16.97 14.71
N SER A 58 32.35 -16.59 14.49
CA SER A 58 32.71 -15.43 13.65
C SER A 58 32.29 -15.62 12.19
N GLY A 59 32.53 -16.80 11.61
CA GLY A 59 32.09 -17.13 10.25
C GLY A 59 30.56 -17.06 10.10
N LEU A 60 29.83 -17.59 11.09
CA LEU A 60 28.37 -17.55 11.10
C LEU A 60 27.85 -16.11 11.27
N PHE A 61 28.47 -15.32 12.15
CA PHE A 61 28.14 -13.90 12.32
C PHE A 61 28.35 -13.10 11.03
N ILE A 62 29.51 -13.24 10.39
CA ILE A 62 29.82 -12.57 9.12
C ILE A 62 28.79 -12.96 8.05
N THR A 63 28.45 -14.25 7.96
CA THR A 63 27.45 -14.75 7.01
C THR A 63 26.08 -14.11 7.23
N LEU A 64 25.64 -13.95 8.49
CA LEU A 64 24.37 -13.29 8.82
C LEU A 64 24.39 -11.80 8.47
N VAL A 65 25.49 -11.10 8.73
CA VAL A 65 25.64 -9.69 8.36
C VAL A 65 25.57 -9.53 6.85
N PHE A 66 26.27 -10.37 6.09
CA PHE A 66 26.20 -10.36 4.63
C PHE A 66 24.79 -10.68 4.13
N TRP A 67 24.13 -11.71 4.67
CA TRP A 67 22.74 -12.02 4.31
C TRP A 67 21.81 -10.84 4.58
N PHE A 68 21.95 -10.18 5.73
CA PHE A 68 21.14 -9.00 6.07
C PHE A 68 21.37 -7.85 5.09
N LEU A 69 22.63 -7.55 4.75
CA LEU A 69 22.99 -6.46 3.84
C LEU A 69 22.59 -6.74 2.39
N VAL A 70 22.73 -7.99 1.93
CA VAL A 70 22.53 -8.38 0.53
C VAL A 70 21.08 -8.75 0.22
N VAL A 71 20.35 -9.30 1.19
CA VAL A 71 18.99 -9.82 0.98
C VAL A 71 17.97 -8.94 1.70
N GLU A 72 18.04 -8.88 3.03
CA GLU A 72 16.97 -8.27 3.84
C GLU A 72 16.88 -6.74 3.65
N LEU A 73 18.00 -6.03 3.57
CA LEU A 73 18.01 -4.58 3.41
C LEU A 73 17.46 -4.14 2.04
N PRO A 74 17.91 -4.71 0.90
CA PRO A 74 17.32 -4.42 -0.41
C PRO A 74 15.85 -4.80 -0.51
N GLU A 75 15.43 -5.93 0.09
CA GLU A 75 14.03 -6.33 0.14
C GLU A 75 13.16 -5.31 0.89
N ARG A 76 13.61 -4.85 2.06
CA ARG A 76 12.91 -3.83 2.86
C ARG A 76 12.76 -2.52 2.09
N LYS A 77 13.84 -2.07 1.45
CA LYS A 77 13.82 -0.85 0.63
C LYS A 77 12.86 -0.99 -0.56
N THR A 78 12.88 -2.14 -1.24
CA THR A 78 11.98 -2.42 -2.37
C THR A 78 10.52 -2.41 -1.93
N ARG A 79 10.19 -3.08 -0.82
CA ARG A 79 8.83 -3.11 -0.26
C ARG A 79 8.33 -1.73 0.15
N ALA A 80 9.19 -0.92 0.79
CA ALA A 80 8.85 0.45 1.14
C ALA A 80 8.57 1.30 -0.10
N MET A 81 9.43 1.20 -1.12
CA MET A 81 9.23 1.91 -2.39
C MET A 81 7.94 1.50 -3.09
N VAL A 82 7.61 0.20 -3.12
CA VAL A 82 6.37 -0.32 -3.69
C VAL A 82 5.14 0.20 -2.94
N ARG A 83 5.16 0.15 -1.60
CA ARG A 83 4.08 0.69 -0.76
C ARG A 83 3.83 2.16 -1.06
N ASP A 84 4.90 2.96 -1.06
CA ASP A 84 4.80 4.41 -1.28
C ASP A 84 4.31 4.70 -2.71
N GLY A 85 4.75 3.90 -3.69
CA GLY A 85 4.29 3.97 -5.08
C GLY A 85 2.79 3.73 -5.22
N ILE A 86 2.24 2.68 -4.59
CA ILE A 86 0.79 2.42 -4.59
C ILE A 86 0.02 3.60 -3.97
N GLN A 87 0.49 4.14 -2.85
CA GLN A 87 -0.16 5.27 -2.18
C GLN A 87 -0.18 6.53 -3.06
N ILE A 88 0.94 6.81 -3.75
CA ILE A 88 1.04 7.93 -4.69
C ILE A 88 0.09 7.71 -5.87
N ALA A 89 0.10 6.52 -6.48
CA ALA A 89 -0.77 6.19 -7.61
C ALA A 89 -2.26 6.33 -7.24
N TYR A 90 -2.65 5.88 -6.05
CA TYR A 90 -4.02 6.03 -5.57
C TYR A 90 -4.42 7.49 -5.36
N LYS A 91 -3.58 8.29 -4.70
CA LYS A 91 -3.82 9.73 -4.49
C LYS A 91 -3.91 10.47 -5.83
N GLN A 92 -3.05 10.11 -6.78
CA GLN A 92 -3.06 10.67 -8.13
C GLN A 92 -4.36 10.32 -8.86
N CYS A 93 -4.77 9.05 -8.86
CA CYS A 93 -6.03 8.61 -9.44
C CYS A 93 -7.22 9.36 -8.85
N ARG A 94 -7.30 9.52 -7.52
CA ARG A 94 -8.36 10.31 -6.87
C ARG A 94 -8.36 11.77 -7.31
N SER A 95 -7.18 12.39 -7.40
CA SER A 95 -7.03 13.76 -7.89
C SER A 95 -7.50 13.94 -9.33
N ASP A 96 -7.20 12.96 -10.19
CA ASP A 96 -7.60 12.99 -11.60
C ASP A 96 -9.11 12.77 -11.75
N LEU A 97 -9.70 11.82 -11.00
CA LEU A 97 -11.14 11.62 -10.95
C LEU A 97 -11.88 12.84 -10.42
N ALA A 98 -11.42 13.44 -9.31
CA ALA A 98 -12.00 14.68 -8.79
C ALA A 98 -12.01 15.78 -9.86
N THR A 99 -10.91 15.93 -10.61
CA THR A 99 -10.80 16.92 -11.68
C THR A 99 -11.84 16.68 -12.77
N VAL A 100 -11.96 15.43 -13.25
CA VAL A 100 -12.92 15.07 -14.29
C VAL A 100 -14.37 15.31 -13.84
N LEU A 101 -14.69 14.91 -12.62
CA LEU A 101 -16.05 15.07 -12.07
C LEU A 101 -16.41 16.53 -11.84
N LEU A 102 -15.46 17.34 -11.36
CA LEU A 102 -15.63 18.78 -11.23
C LEU A 102 -15.88 19.42 -12.61
N ASP A 103 -15.06 19.09 -13.61
CA ASP A 103 -15.23 19.55 -14.99
C ASP A 103 -16.61 19.19 -15.57
N ALA A 104 -17.14 18.03 -15.21
CA ALA A 104 -18.45 17.53 -15.63
C ALA A 104 -19.61 18.25 -14.91
N ALA A 105 -19.46 18.58 -13.62
CA ALA A 105 -20.53 19.08 -12.74
C ALA A 105 -20.82 20.60 -12.83
N LYS A 106 -20.24 21.33 -13.81
CA LYS A 106 -20.29 22.80 -14.01
C LYS A 106 -21.44 23.55 -13.31
N PRO A 107 -21.23 24.78 -12.78
CA PRO A 107 -19.99 25.57 -12.68
C PRO A 107 -19.29 25.46 -11.31
N HIS A 108 -17.96 25.62 -11.26
CA HIS A 108 -17.20 25.60 -10.00
C HIS A 108 -15.88 26.40 -10.08
N ASN A 109 -15.34 26.80 -8.93
CA ASN A 109 -14.03 27.47 -8.82
C ASN A 109 -12.90 26.43 -8.68
N PHE A 110 -12.11 26.24 -9.73
CA PHE A 110 -11.27 25.07 -9.93
C PHE A 110 -10.20 24.81 -8.83
N SER A 111 -9.42 25.80 -8.39
CA SER A 111 -8.24 25.50 -7.53
C SER A 111 -8.58 25.18 -6.07
N ALA A 112 -9.46 25.96 -5.44
CA ALA A 112 -9.85 25.76 -4.04
C ALA A 112 -10.78 24.55 -3.87
N THR A 113 -11.69 24.34 -4.82
CA THR A 113 -12.63 23.21 -4.78
C THR A 113 -11.93 21.88 -5.04
N ARG A 114 -10.90 21.83 -5.90
CA ARG A 114 -10.16 20.58 -6.16
C ARG A 114 -9.48 20.04 -4.92
N ALA A 115 -8.78 20.87 -4.15
CA ALA A 115 -8.08 20.42 -2.95
C ALA A 115 -9.05 19.89 -1.88
N ALA A 116 -10.23 20.51 -1.75
CA ALA A 116 -11.27 20.07 -0.83
C ALA A 116 -11.95 18.76 -1.26
N VAL A 117 -12.15 18.54 -2.56
CA VAL A 117 -12.90 17.38 -3.11
C VAL A 117 -12.06 16.11 -3.21
N VAL A 118 -10.74 16.20 -3.01
CA VAL A 118 -9.87 15.01 -2.97
C VAL A 118 -10.02 14.22 -1.66
N THR A 119 -10.52 14.84 -0.59
CA THR A 119 -10.80 14.12 0.67
C THR A 119 -12.16 13.42 0.63
N ASP A 120 -12.31 12.35 1.41
CA ASP A 120 -13.55 11.57 1.48
C ASP A 120 -14.74 12.45 1.88
N GLU A 121 -14.58 13.23 2.96
CA GLU A 121 -15.62 14.11 3.48
C GLU A 121 -15.94 15.27 2.51
N GLY A 122 -14.91 15.92 1.96
CA GLY A 122 -15.10 17.06 1.08
C GLY A 122 -15.69 16.67 -0.27
N PHE A 123 -15.41 15.45 -0.75
CA PHE A 123 -16.07 14.89 -1.92
C PHE A 123 -17.58 14.74 -1.69
N VAL A 124 -17.97 14.09 -0.60
CA VAL A 124 -19.38 13.85 -0.25
C VAL A 124 -20.12 15.16 -0.06
N GLU A 125 -19.57 16.07 0.74
CA GLU A 125 -20.16 17.38 1.02
C GLU A 125 -20.39 18.19 -0.27
N TYR A 126 -19.40 18.19 -1.17
CA TYR A 126 -19.49 18.94 -2.41
C TYR A 126 -20.53 18.36 -3.37
N PHE A 127 -20.52 17.04 -3.59
CA PHE A 127 -21.35 16.41 -4.62
C PHE A 127 -22.79 16.14 -4.18
N GLN A 128 -23.05 15.98 -2.88
CA GLN A 128 -24.42 15.87 -2.35
C GLN A 128 -25.16 17.21 -2.31
N HIS A 129 -24.45 18.34 -2.46
CA HIS A 129 -25.07 19.65 -2.47
C HIS A 129 -26.12 19.77 -3.60
N VAL A 130 -27.36 20.09 -3.23
CA VAL A 130 -28.48 20.29 -4.16
C VAL A 130 -28.28 21.61 -4.90
N VAL A 131 -28.21 21.56 -6.23
CA VAL A 131 -28.05 22.76 -7.09
C VAL A 131 -29.39 23.30 -7.51
N ASP A 132 -30.35 22.41 -7.76
CA ASP A 132 -31.70 22.75 -8.17
C ASP A 132 -32.72 22.19 -7.16
N PRO A 133 -33.21 23.03 -6.23
CA PRO A 133 -34.22 22.62 -5.25
C PRO A 133 -35.55 22.18 -5.88
N ALA A 134 -35.90 22.67 -7.07
CA ALA A 134 -37.17 22.36 -7.71
C ALA A 134 -37.20 20.93 -8.24
N HIS A 135 -36.04 20.40 -8.65
CA HIS A 135 -35.90 19.03 -9.14
C HIS A 135 -35.09 18.13 -8.21
N SER A 136 -34.69 18.63 -7.04
CA SER A 136 -33.83 17.93 -6.08
C SER A 136 -32.55 17.35 -6.71
N LYS A 137 -32.01 18.02 -7.73
CA LYS A 137 -30.79 17.57 -8.43
C LYS A 137 -29.56 18.02 -7.67
N SER A 138 -28.74 17.05 -7.31
CA SER A 138 -27.42 17.25 -6.71
C SER A 138 -26.36 17.57 -7.78
N ARG A 139 -25.20 18.07 -7.34
CA ARG A 139 -24.03 18.21 -8.23
C ARG A 139 -23.59 16.86 -8.80
N TRP A 140 -23.80 15.77 -8.06
CA TRP A 140 -23.55 14.42 -8.53
C TRP A 140 -24.42 14.06 -9.74
N ASP A 141 -25.71 14.40 -9.70
CA ASP A 141 -26.64 14.12 -10.80
C ASP A 141 -26.24 14.88 -12.08
N ASN A 142 -25.76 16.12 -11.93
CA ASN A 142 -25.22 16.88 -13.06
C ASN A 142 -23.94 16.25 -13.61
N ALA A 143 -23.06 15.77 -12.73
CA ALA A 143 -21.83 15.09 -13.14
C ALA A 143 -22.14 13.80 -13.91
N THR A 144 -23.01 12.94 -13.39
CA THR A 144 -23.37 11.66 -14.02
C THR A 144 -24.12 11.85 -15.34
N ALA A 145 -24.99 12.86 -15.44
CA ALA A 145 -25.62 13.24 -16.71
C ALA A 145 -24.57 13.66 -17.75
N ALA A 146 -23.60 14.50 -17.36
CA ALA A 146 -22.52 14.92 -18.25
C ALA A 146 -21.59 13.76 -18.63
N LEU A 147 -21.38 12.76 -17.76
CA LEU A 147 -20.66 11.53 -18.11
C LEU A 147 -21.41 10.72 -19.17
N ALA A 148 -22.74 10.64 -19.09
CA ALA A 148 -23.55 9.91 -20.08
C ALA A 148 -23.52 10.59 -21.47
N GLU A 149 -23.47 11.92 -21.50
CA GLU A 149 -23.52 12.70 -22.74
C GLU A 149 -22.15 12.85 -23.43
N ASN A 150 -21.04 12.77 -22.67
CA ASN A 150 -19.73 13.12 -23.19
C ASN A 150 -18.67 12.03 -22.93
N ASP A 151 -18.34 11.32 -24.01
CA ASP A 151 -17.31 10.27 -24.09
C ASP A 151 -15.93 10.72 -23.60
N PHE A 152 -15.61 12.02 -23.72
CA PHE A 152 -14.33 12.56 -23.27
C PHE A 152 -14.08 12.33 -21.78
N TYR A 153 -15.09 12.52 -20.94
CA TYR A 153 -14.93 12.35 -19.49
C TYR A 153 -14.73 10.88 -19.12
N ILE A 154 -15.48 9.99 -19.76
CA ILE A 154 -15.34 8.54 -19.58
C ILE A 154 -13.92 8.10 -19.94
N ARG A 155 -13.38 8.54 -21.09
CA ARG A 155 -12.00 8.21 -21.49
C ARG A 155 -10.98 8.67 -20.47
N ARG A 156 -11.14 9.86 -19.89
CA ARG A 156 -10.24 10.38 -18.83
C ARG A 156 -10.34 9.55 -17.56
N ILE A 157 -11.55 9.18 -17.14
CA ILE A 157 -11.77 8.28 -15.99
C ILE A 157 -11.09 6.93 -16.25
N HIS A 158 -11.32 6.34 -17.42
CA HIS A 158 -10.76 5.04 -17.77
C HIS A 158 -9.24 5.06 -17.79
N ALA A 159 -8.64 6.13 -18.33
CA ALA A 159 -7.20 6.33 -18.28
C ALA A 159 -6.67 6.40 -16.84
N ALA A 160 -7.34 7.13 -15.95
CA ALA A 160 -6.94 7.21 -14.53
C ALA A 160 -7.03 5.86 -13.81
N LEU A 161 -8.13 5.13 -14.01
CA LEU A 161 -8.32 3.79 -13.42
C LEU A 161 -7.32 2.77 -13.98
N GLU A 162 -7.01 2.82 -15.27
CA GLU A 162 -6.02 1.96 -15.92
C GLU A 162 -4.61 2.19 -15.35
N VAL A 163 -4.20 3.45 -15.19
CA VAL A 163 -2.90 3.77 -14.57
C VAL A 163 -2.84 3.19 -13.16
N LEU A 164 -3.87 3.36 -12.35
CA LEU A 164 -3.92 2.78 -11.00
C LEU A 164 -3.85 1.25 -11.02
N ALA A 165 -4.62 0.59 -11.88
CA ALA A 165 -4.65 -0.87 -12.00
C ALA A 165 -3.28 -1.43 -12.43
N ASN A 166 -2.61 -0.76 -13.38
CA ASN A 166 -1.28 -1.13 -13.85
C ASN A 166 -0.22 -0.95 -12.76
N GLU A 167 -0.25 0.15 -12.00
CA GLU A 167 0.68 0.40 -10.90
C GLU A 167 0.52 -0.64 -9.78
N ILE A 168 -0.71 -0.98 -9.40
CA ILE A 168 -0.97 -2.02 -8.39
C ILE A 168 -0.53 -3.40 -8.92
N SER A 169 -0.78 -3.71 -10.19
CA SER A 169 -0.33 -4.96 -10.81
C SER A 169 1.18 -5.07 -10.83
N TYR A 170 1.86 -4.00 -11.23
CA TYR A 170 3.32 -3.91 -11.20
C TYR A 170 3.87 -4.09 -9.77
N ALA A 171 3.26 -3.41 -8.80
CA ALA A 171 3.61 -3.54 -7.40
C ALA A 171 3.48 -4.97 -6.88
N MET A 172 2.39 -5.68 -7.20
CA MET A 172 2.18 -7.07 -6.80
C MET A 172 3.20 -8.04 -7.41
N VAL A 173 3.65 -7.78 -8.64
CA VAL A 173 4.72 -8.56 -9.29
C VAL A 173 6.08 -8.25 -8.65
N ARG A 174 6.33 -6.98 -8.31
CA ARG A 174 7.61 -6.53 -7.76
C ARG A 174 7.82 -6.96 -6.31
N ALA A 175 6.76 -6.96 -5.51
CA ALA A 175 6.80 -7.36 -4.11
C ALA A 175 5.51 -8.08 -3.74
N ILE A 176 5.61 -9.33 -3.31
CA ILE A 176 4.42 -10.08 -2.89
C ILE A 176 3.97 -9.56 -1.50
N PRO A 177 2.68 -9.17 -1.33
CA PRO A 177 2.12 -8.80 -0.04
C PRO A 177 2.34 -9.92 0.99
N ARG A 178 2.67 -9.57 2.23
CA ARG A 178 2.94 -10.55 3.29
C ARG A 178 1.72 -11.36 3.70
N SER A 179 0.53 -10.82 3.44
CA SER A 179 -0.73 -11.44 3.76
C SER A 179 -1.40 -11.93 2.48
N ARG A 180 -1.67 -13.24 2.39
CA ARG A 180 -2.44 -13.81 1.28
C ARG A 180 -3.77 -13.10 1.09
N LYS A 181 -4.44 -12.77 2.20
CA LYS A 181 -5.70 -12.00 2.18
C LYS A 181 -5.52 -10.62 1.52
N CYS A 182 -4.43 -9.91 1.81
CA CYS A 182 -4.18 -8.61 1.21
C CYS A 182 -3.82 -8.73 -0.28
N HIS A 183 -3.12 -9.80 -0.67
CA HIS A 183 -2.88 -10.10 -2.07
C HIS A 183 -4.18 -10.38 -2.83
N ASP A 184 -5.07 -11.21 -2.28
CA ASP A 184 -6.37 -11.50 -2.88
C ASP A 184 -7.22 -10.23 -2.97
N GLU A 185 -7.26 -9.40 -1.91
CA GLU A 185 -7.94 -8.09 -1.92
C GLU A 185 -7.40 -7.14 -3.01
N LEU A 186 -6.08 -7.04 -3.20
CA LEU A 186 -5.48 -6.23 -4.26
C LEU A 186 -5.84 -6.77 -5.65
N ARG A 187 -5.75 -8.09 -5.82
CA ARG A 187 -6.05 -8.74 -7.10
C ARG A 187 -7.52 -8.51 -7.48
N ASP A 188 -8.43 -8.69 -6.53
CA ASP A 188 -9.86 -8.50 -6.76
C ASP A 188 -10.17 -7.02 -7.03
N PHE A 189 -9.49 -6.09 -6.34
CA PHE A 189 -9.60 -4.66 -6.63
C PHE A 189 -9.13 -4.31 -8.05
N VAL A 190 -7.96 -4.81 -8.48
CA VAL A 190 -7.44 -4.63 -9.84
C VAL A 190 -8.38 -5.22 -10.88
N ALA A 191 -8.93 -6.41 -10.62
CA ALA A 191 -9.90 -7.04 -11.50
C ALA A 191 -11.15 -6.15 -11.67
N ASN A 192 -11.69 -5.61 -10.58
CA ASN A 192 -12.82 -4.68 -10.62
C ASN A 192 -12.51 -3.42 -11.44
N LEU A 193 -11.29 -2.85 -11.30
CA LEU A 193 -10.88 -1.69 -12.11
C LEU A 193 -10.85 -2.00 -13.61
N PHE A 194 -10.34 -3.17 -13.98
CA PHE A 194 -10.33 -3.60 -15.38
C PHE A 194 -11.73 -3.96 -15.90
N GLU A 195 -12.60 -4.51 -15.07
CA GLU A 195 -13.99 -4.79 -15.42
C GLU A 195 -14.74 -3.48 -15.70
N ILE A 196 -14.61 -2.48 -14.82
CA ILE A 196 -15.18 -1.14 -15.02
C ILE A 196 -14.70 -0.57 -16.36
N ARG A 197 -13.41 -0.71 -16.68
CA ARG A 197 -12.87 -0.28 -17.96
C ARG A 197 -13.51 -1.01 -19.14
N ALA A 198 -13.67 -2.33 -19.03
CA ALA A 198 -14.19 -3.18 -20.10
C ALA A 198 -15.65 -2.91 -20.45
N THR A 199 -16.43 -2.30 -19.55
CA THR A 199 -17.82 -1.90 -19.84
C THR A 199 -17.93 -0.83 -20.92
N HIS A 200 -16.88 -0.05 -21.16
CA HIS A 200 -16.86 0.97 -22.20
C HIS A 200 -16.15 0.48 -23.47
N ILE A 201 -16.91 0.46 -24.57
CA ILE A 201 -16.38 0.24 -25.91
C ILE A 201 -16.26 1.61 -26.59
N PRO A 202 -15.06 2.04 -27.02
CA PRO A 202 -14.88 3.32 -27.69
C PRO A 202 -15.82 3.48 -28.88
N GLY A 203 -16.54 4.60 -28.95
CA GLY A 203 -17.47 4.89 -30.05
C GLY A 203 -18.88 4.33 -29.87
N ARG A 204 -19.17 3.62 -28.77
CA ARG A 204 -20.54 3.29 -28.36
C ARG A 204 -20.97 4.22 -27.22
N PRO A 205 -22.09 4.95 -27.34
CA PRO A 205 -22.63 5.69 -26.20
C PRO A 205 -22.97 4.70 -25.08
N LEU A 206 -22.52 5.00 -23.86
CA LEU A 206 -22.81 4.15 -22.71
C LEU A 206 -24.30 4.20 -22.41
N GLY A 207 -24.86 3.03 -22.07
CA GLY A 207 -26.22 2.98 -21.54
C GLY A 207 -26.28 3.66 -20.17
N ILE A 208 -27.47 4.12 -19.78
CA ILE A 208 -27.72 4.67 -18.44
C ILE A 208 -27.27 3.69 -17.34
N VAL A 209 -27.43 2.38 -17.56
CA VAL A 209 -27.01 1.33 -16.63
C VAL A 209 -25.49 1.32 -16.44
N ASP A 210 -24.73 1.44 -17.53
CA ASP A 210 -23.26 1.40 -17.49
C ASP A 210 -22.69 2.66 -16.82
N VAL A 211 -23.30 3.83 -17.11
CA VAL A 211 -22.94 5.09 -16.44
C VAL A 211 -23.23 5.01 -14.94
N ASN A 212 -24.36 4.43 -14.55
CA ASN A 212 -24.69 4.26 -13.13
C ASN A 212 -23.72 3.30 -12.42
N LEU A 213 -23.30 2.23 -13.08
CA LEU A 213 -22.29 1.31 -12.54
C LEU A 213 -20.94 2.02 -12.35
N LEU A 214 -20.48 2.74 -13.39
CA LEU A 214 -19.25 3.53 -13.34
C LEU A 214 -19.31 4.60 -12.25
N ALA A 215 -20.42 5.34 -12.19
CA ALA A 215 -20.68 6.36 -11.19
C ALA A 215 -20.64 5.77 -9.77
N SER A 216 -21.32 4.64 -9.54
CA SER A 216 -21.30 3.95 -8.25
C SER A 216 -19.89 3.51 -7.84
N ALA A 217 -19.09 3.02 -8.79
CA ALA A 217 -17.72 2.61 -8.52
C ALA A 217 -16.81 3.81 -8.18
N ILE A 218 -16.91 4.90 -8.95
CA ILE A 218 -16.19 6.15 -8.68
C ILE A 218 -16.60 6.72 -7.32
N TRP A 219 -17.89 6.71 -7.01
CA TRP A 219 -18.40 7.15 -5.72
C TRP A 219 -17.77 6.34 -4.58
N GLY A 220 -17.75 5.01 -4.69
CA GLY A 220 -17.12 4.14 -3.69
C GLY A 220 -15.62 4.40 -3.50
N LEU A 221 -14.92 4.77 -4.58
CA LEU A 221 -13.49 5.10 -4.54
C LEU A 221 -13.21 6.50 -3.98
N MET A 222 -14.10 7.47 -4.25
CA MET A 222 -13.90 8.88 -3.89
C MET A 222 -14.50 9.29 -2.55
N ALA A 223 -15.70 8.83 -2.22
CA ALA A 223 -16.39 9.15 -0.96
C ALA A 223 -15.80 8.41 0.24
N GLY A 224 -14.86 7.49 -0.02
CA GLY A 224 -14.54 6.45 0.93
C GLY A 224 -15.77 5.59 1.25
N VAL A 225 -15.52 4.58 2.05
CA VAL A 225 -16.46 3.46 2.23
C VAL A 225 -17.54 3.78 3.28
N ARG A 226 -17.80 5.06 3.54
CA ARG A 226 -18.84 5.49 4.49
C ARG A 226 -20.22 5.64 3.85
N ALA A 227 -20.32 5.73 2.53
CA ALA A 227 -21.56 6.11 1.85
C ALA A 227 -22.31 4.97 1.12
N SER A 228 -21.69 3.82 0.81
CA SER A 228 -22.36 2.71 0.12
C SER A 228 -22.63 1.53 1.07
N ALA A 229 -23.89 1.10 1.11
CA ALA A 229 -24.42 0.12 2.05
C ALA A 229 -23.68 -1.23 2.01
N GLY A 230 -22.97 -1.57 3.08
CA GLY A 230 -22.67 -2.96 3.48
C GLY A 230 -21.41 -3.62 2.92
N GLN A 231 -20.64 -2.99 2.03
CA GLN A 231 -19.39 -3.57 1.51
C GLN A 231 -18.20 -3.23 2.41
N LYS A 232 -17.39 -4.23 2.80
CA LYS A 232 -16.20 -4.01 3.66
C LYS A 232 -15.20 -3.09 2.95
N PRO A 233 -14.58 -2.13 3.67
CA PRO A 233 -13.75 -1.13 3.06
C PRO A 233 -12.50 -1.70 2.41
N PHE A 234 -12.25 -1.32 1.14
CA PHE A 234 -10.94 -1.49 0.54
C PHE A 234 -10.02 -0.38 1.06
N ASP A 235 -9.38 -0.67 2.18
CA ASP A 235 -8.42 0.20 2.82
C ASP A 235 -7.03 0.01 2.18
N ILE A 236 -6.71 0.88 1.22
CA ILE A 236 -5.44 0.83 0.51
C ILE A 236 -4.25 1.09 1.43
N GLU A 237 -4.42 1.83 2.53
CA GLU A 237 -3.33 2.07 3.49
C GLU A 237 -3.03 0.80 4.28
N ARG A 238 -4.05 0.10 4.77
CA ARG A 238 -3.92 -1.22 5.41
C ARG A 238 -3.31 -2.24 4.47
N VAL A 239 -3.73 -2.25 3.21
CA VAL A 239 -3.25 -3.20 2.21
C VAL A 239 -1.81 -2.86 1.77
N ALA A 240 -1.48 -1.58 1.57
CA ALA A 240 -0.13 -1.13 1.29
C ALA A 240 0.81 -1.38 2.48
N ALA A 241 0.33 -1.26 3.72
CA ALA A 241 1.09 -1.63 4.91
C ALA A 241 1.44 -3.13 5.00
N SER A 242 0.81 -3.97 4.18
CA SER A 242 1.10 -5.41 4.13
C SER A 242 2.33 -5.77 3.31
N PHE A 243 2.94 -4.83 2.58
CA PHE A 243 4.19 -5.03 1.84
C PHE A 243 5.41 -5.04 2.78
#